data_AF-A0A2D5YMY6-F1
#
_entry.id   AF-A0A2D5YMY6-F1
#
_cell.length_a   1.000
_cell.length_b   1.000
_cell.length_c   1.000
_cell.angle_alpha   90.00
_cell.angle_beta   90.00
_cell.angle_gamma   90.00
#
_symmetry.space_group_name_H-M   'P 1'
#
loop_
_entity.id
_entity.type
_entity.pdbx_description
1 polymer ?
#
loop_
_entity_poly.entity_id
_entity_poly.type
_entity_poly.pdbx_seq_one_letter_code
_entity_poly.pdbx_strand_id
1 'polypeptide(L)' 'MIRALIDLYILVLIVDVIVSYLPQYKHHPVAIKIKQLADFSCNPIRRVLPPHQIPFDISAIIVIAGLKVFEAIW' A
#
# COMPACT_ATOMS: atom_id res chain seq x y z
N MET A 1 4.33 -1.82 -21.33
CA MET A 1 2.97 -1.52 -20.81
C MET A 1 2.75 -2.05 -19.40
N ILE A 2 3.13 -3.30 -19.09
CA ILE A 2 2.90 -3.88 -17.75
C ILE A 2 3.70 -3.19 -16.63
N ARG A 3 4.95 -2.78 -16.91
CA ARG A 3 5.79 -2.00 -15.97
C ARG A 3 5.12 -0.68 -15.56
N ALA A 4 4.54 0.05 -16.51
CA ALA A 4 3.82 1.29 -16.22
C ALA A 4 2.59 1.09 -15.32
N LEU A 5 1.88 -0.04 -15.46
CA LEU A 5 0.77 -0.40 -14.57
C LEU A 5 1.26 -0.72 -13.15
N ILE A 6 2.39 -1.44 -13.03
CA ILE A 6 3.02 -1.75 -11.76
C ILE A 6 3.48 -0.44 -11.08
N ASP A 7 4.15 0.45 -11.80
CA ASP A 7 4.58 1.75 -11.28
C ASP A 7 3.40 2.62 -10.82
N LEU A 8 2.32 2.64 -11.60
CA LEU A 8 1.09 3.35 -11.22
C LEU A 8 0.49 2.76 -9.94
N TYR A 9 0.49 1.43 -9.80
CA TYR A 9 -0.01 0.80 -8.58
C TYR A 9 0.91 1.07 -7.38
N ILE A 10 2.23 1.06 -7.57
CA ILE A 10 3.20 1.45 -6.55
C ILE A 10 2.96 2.89 -6.10
N LEU A 11 2.63 3.80 -7.03
CA LEU A 11 2.25 5.17 -6.68
C LEU A 11 1.03 5.20 -5.76
N VAL A 12 -0.01 4.40 -6.03
CA VAL A 12 -1.18 4.29 -5.15
C VAL A 12 -0.79 3.81 -3.74
N LEU A 13 0.09 2.81 -3.64
CA LEU A 13 0.60 2.31 -2.36
C LEU A 13 1.39 3.39 -1.60
N ILE A 14 2.22 4.18 -2.30
CA ILE A 14 2.95 5.30 -1.71
C ILE A 14 1.98 6.34 -1.15
N VAL A 15 0.92 6.68 -1.89
CA VAL A 15 -0.10 7.62 -1.41
C VAL A 15 -0.84 7.07 -0.19
N ASP A 16 -1.20 5.78 -0.17
CA ASP A 16 -1.81 5.14 1.01
C ASP A 16 -0.91 5.26 2.25
N VAL A 17 0.39 4.99 2.09
CA VAL A 17 1.39 5.14 3.15
C VAL A 17 1.44 6.57 3.67
N ILE A 18 1.50 7.57 2.79
CA ILE A 18 1.53 8.99 3.19
C ILE A 18 0.24 9.36 3.93
N VAL A 19 -0.92 8.96 3.41
CA VAL A 19 -2.23 9.23 4.03
C VAL A 19 -2.38 8.52 5.37
N SER A 20 -1.75 7.35 5.55
CA SER A 20 -1.70 6.63 6.82
C SER A 20 -1.05 7.46 7.95
N TYR A 21 -0.04 8.29 7.63
CA TYR A 21 0.57 9.25 8.57
C TYR A 21 -0.26 10.51 8.83
N LEU A 22 -1.31 10.76 8.03
CA LEU A 22 -2.14 11.95 8.12
C LEU A 22 -3.54 11.57 8.63
N PRO A 23 -3.71 11.39 9.96
CA PRO A 23 -4.96 10.92 10.54
C PRO A 23 -6.16 11.80 10.20
N GLN A 24 -5.96 13.10 9.95
CA GLN A 24 -7.00 14.05 9.55
C GLN A 24 -7.68 13.70 8.22
N TYR A 25 -7.01 12.97 7.32
CA TYR A 25 -7.56 12.60 6.01
C TYR A 25 -8.14 11.20 5.98
N LYS A 26 -8.11 10.43 7.09
CA LYS A 26 -8.59 9.04 7.12
C LYS A 26 -10.04 8.86 6.69
N HIS A 27 -10.88 9.87 6.91
CA HIS A 27 -12.30 9.83 6.53
C HIS A 27 -12.60 10.52 5.19
N HIS A 28 -11.58 11.02 4.49
CA HIS A 28 -11.78 11.67 3.20
C HIS A 28 -12.18 10.61 2.15
N PRO A 29 -13.22 10.85 1.31
CA PRO A 29 -13.71 9.86 0.35
C PRO A 29 -12.64 9.31 -0.59
N VAL A 30 -11.70 10.16 -1.01
CA VAL A 30 -10.57 9.77 -1.87
C VAL A 30 -9.56 8.91 -1.11
N ALA A 31 -9.26 9.23 0.14
CA ALA A 31 -8.36 8.45 0.99
C ALA A 31 -8.92 7.04 1.23
N ILE A 32 -10.24 6.93 1.45
CA ILE A 32 -10.91 5.63 1.63
C ILE A 32 -10.75 4.78 0.35
N LYS A 33 -10.94 5.35 -0.84
CA LYS A 33 -10.74 4.63 -2.10
C LYS A 33 -9.30 4.19 -2.33
N ILE A 34 -8.33 5.05 -2.02
CA ILE A 34 -6.90 4.72 -2.11
C ILE A 34 -6.57 3.56 -1.17
N LYS A 35 -7.05 3.65 0.07
CA LYS A 35 -6.87 2.59 1.06
C LYS A 35 -7.51 1.27 0.61
N GLN A 36 -8.70 1.30 0.00
CA GLN A 36 -9.32 0.09 -0.55
C GLN A 36 -8.48 -0.55 -1.67
N LEU A 37 -7.86 0.26 -2.54
CA LEU A 37 -6.95 -0.23 -3.59
C LEU A 37 -5.65 -0.81 -3.02
N ALA A 38 -5.10 -0.16 -1.98
CA ALA A 38 -3.92 -0.65 -1.29
C ALA A 38 -4.21 -1.94 -0.50
N ASP A 39 -5.37 -2.01 0.16
CA ASP A 39 -5.83 -3.15 0.94
C ASP A 39 -5.97 -4.42 0.10
N PHE A 40 -6.24 -4.30 -1.20
CA PHE A 40 -6.28 -5.46 -2.09
C PHE A 40 -5.00 -6.32 -2.00
N SER A 41 -3.82 -5.69 -1.93
CA SER A 41 -2.53 -6.38 -1.78
C SER A 41 -1.99 -6.36 -0.35
N CYS A 42 -2.27 -5.30 0.42
CA CYS A 42 -1.73 -5.11 1.76
C CYS A 42 -2.49 -5.88 2.85
N ASN A 43 -3.81 -6.08 2.70
CA ASN A 43 -4.63 -6.78 3.70
C ASN A 43 -4.16 -8.21 4.02
N PRO A 44 -3.79 -9.08 3.05
CA PRO A 44 -3.24 -10.40 3.39
C PRO A 44 -1.97 -10.30 4.24
N ILE A 45 -1.09 -9.33 3.97
CA ILE A 45 0.14 -9.11 4.75
C ILE A 45 -0.22 -8.56 6.15
N ARG A 46 -1.17 -7.63 6.25
CA ARG A 46 -1.65 -7.09 7.53
C ARG A 46 -2.32 -8.14 8.42
N ARG A 47 -2.91 -9.19 7.85
CA ARG A 47 -3.47 -10.32 8.60
C ARG A 47 -2.40 -11.23 9.19
N VAL A 48 -1.25 -11.33 8.53
CA VAL A 48 -0.09 -12.11 9.02
C VAL A 48 0.69 -11.32 10.06
N LEU A 49 0.73 -9.99 9.93
CA LEU A 49 1.35 -9.10 10.92
C LEU A 49 0.46 -8.91 12.16
N PRO A 50 1.04 -8.76 13.37
CA PRO A 50 0.26 -8.57 14.59
C PRO A 50 -0.54 -7.25 14.55
N PRO A 51 -1.89 -7.30 14.61
CA PRO A 51 -2.78 -6.17 14.25
C PRO A 51 -2.81 -4.99 15.23
N HIS A 52 -2.18 -5.10 16.40
CA HIS A 52 -2.27 -4.09 17.47
C HIS A 52 -0.93 -3.46 17.85
N GLN A 53 0.16 -3.86 17.21
CA GLN A 53 1.50 -3.42 17.62
C GLN A 53 2.15 -2.42 16.65
N ILE A 54 1.62 -2.28 15.43
CA ILE A 54 2.29 -1.50 14.38
C ILE A 54 1.41 -0.29 14.01
N PRO A 55 1.73 0.92 14.51
CA PRO A 55 1.06 2.15 14.08
C PRO A 55 1.45 2.57 12.66
N PHE A 56 2.51 1.96 12.12
CA PHE A 56 3.10 2.24 10.81
C PHE A 56 2.65 1.19 9.78
N ASP A 57 2.38 1.61 8.54
CA ASP A 57 1.93 0.72 7.48
C ASP A 57 3.10 -0.06 6.83
N ILE A 58 3.72 -0.97 7.59
CA ILE A 58 4.86 -1.79 7.13
C ILE A 58 4.45 -2.69 5.95
N SER A 59 3.18 -3.11 5.90
CA SER A 59 2.63 -3.92 4.82
C SER A 59 2.86 -3.29 3.44
N ALA A 60 2.64 -1.99 3.29
CA ALA A 60 2.80 -1.34 2.01
C ALA A 60 4.27 -1.34 1.53
N ILE A 61 5.23 -1.21 2.45
CA ILE A 61 6.65 -1.33 2.13
C ILE A 61 6.96 -2.75 1.60
N ILE A 62 6.43 -3.78 2.26
CA ILE A 62 6.62 -5.18 1.83
C ILE A 62 6.04 -5.41 0.44
N VAL A 63 4.82 -4.91 0.17
CA VAL A 63 4.20 -5.03 -1.16
C VAL A 63 5.02 -4.30 -2.22
N ILE A 64 5.42 -3.05 -1.97
CA ILE A 64 6.21 -2.24 -2.91
C ILE A 64 7.53 -2.95 -3.22
N ALA A 65 8.23 -3.47 -2.21
CA ALA A 65 9.46 -4.21 -2.38
C ALA A 65 9.25 -5.46 -3.25
N GLY A 66 8.20 -6.25 -2.96
CA GLY A 66 7.85 -7.43 -3.77
C GLY A 66 7.54 -7.09 -5.23
N LEU A 67 6.78 -6.02 -5.47
CA LEU A 67 6.47 -5.55 -6.82
C LEU A 67 7.71 -5.05 -7.57
N LYS A 68 8.61 -4.33 -6.90
CA LYS A 68 9.88 -3.88 -7.52
C LYS A 68 10.83 -5.03 -7.83
N VAL A 69 10.90 -6.03 -6.97
CA VAL A 69 11.67 -7.26 -7.26
C VAL A 69 11.08 -8.00 -8.46
N PHE A 70 9.75 -8.15 -8.50
CA PHE A 70 9.07 -8.76 -9.65
C PHE A 70 9.33 -8.00 -10.95
N GLU A 71 9.22 -6.67 -10.93
CA GLU A 71 9.51 -5.80 -12.07
C GLU A 71 10.99 -5.85 -12.50
N ALA A 72 11.92 -6.05 -11.56
CA ALA A 72 13.34 -6.17 -11.87
C ALA A 72 13.69 -7.50 -12.56
N ILE A 73 12.98 -8.58 -12.21
CA ILE A 73 13.22 -9.92 -12.74
C ILE A 73 12.54 -10.14 -14.09
N TRP A 74 11.42 -9.47 -14.36
CA TRP A 74 10.59 -9.64 -15.56
C TRP A 74 10.50 -8.36 -16.40
#